data_AF-A0A0C9R2W2-F1
#
_entry.id   AF-A0A0C9R2W2-F1
#
_cell.length_a   1.000
_cell.length_b   1.000
_cell.length_c   1.000
_cell.angle_alpha   90.00
_cell.angle_beta   90.00
_cell.angle_gamma   90.00
#
_symmetry.space_group_name_H-M   'P 1'
#
loop_
_entity.id
_entity.type
_entity.pdbx_description
1 polymer ?
#
loop_
_entity_poly.entity_id
_entity_poly.type
_entity_poly.pdbx_seq_one_letter_code
_entity_poly.pdbx_strand_id
1 'polypeptide(L)'
;MKKIPPEYDGKLVHLSGPIWTSEPLTEPDYGVIVEGIKLKRRVQVYQWVEIEEERTYAGEIQEDKNYYYTTEWRDKLIDSDSFYIRTGHENPKEVAIKSQVQIADEAGIGVIKLGLELKKKFNDFIQITSDQRPERRDIKMHSGLYYHSLDLWNPRVGDLRILFSYAGKVGEIFSIVGKLEKGTIVPYVTSRGEEILLQRKHRLTVDRMFHLEHVHNYWRTWTIRGLGWLVLFVAASCLANILTTIIQNSSFLCGIIAIDSMTMSVSMSISLLVIGFAWVWYRPIVALCLAFASMVPFVYSTFTSCNRQNQQRDQYRRF
;
A
#
# COMPACT_ATOMS: atom_id res chain seq x y z
N MET A 1 13.35 -39.56 16.16
CA MET A 1 12.65 -38.68 15.19
C MET A 1 11.37 -38.19 15.86
N LYS A 2 11.25 -36.89 16.19
CA LYS A 2 10.02 -36.37 16.82
C LYS A 2 8.89 -36.39 15.79
N LYS A 3 7.90 -37.26 15.95
CA LYS A 3 6.69 -37.28 15.10
C LYS A 3 5.73 -36.19 15.59
N ILE A 4 4.99 -35.59 14.66
CA ILE A 4 3.91 -34.67 15.02
C ILE A 4 2.78 -35.50 15.64
N PRO A 5 2.29 -35.17 16.85
CA PRO A 5 1.17 -35.88 17.45
C PRO A 5 -0.06 -35.77 16.52
N PRO A 6 -0.76 -36.89 16.22
CA PRO A 6 -1.90 -36.89 15.29
C PRO A 6 -3.07 -36.02 15.78
N GLU A 7 -3.12 -35.73 17.08
CA GLU A 7 -4.12 -34.87 17.71
C GLU A 7 -4.10 -33.40 17.24
N TYR A 8 -3.04 -32.95 16.57
CA TYR A 8 -2.94 -31.60 16.01
C TYR A 8 -3.36 -31.54 14.53
N ASP A 9 -3.55 -32.68 13.86
CA ASP A 9 -3.95 -32.70 12.46
C ASP A 9 -5.38 -32.15 12.31
N GLY A 10 -5.56 -31.29 11.30
CA GLY A 10 -6.80 -30.54 11.07
C GLY A 10 -7.06 -29.38 12.04
N LYS A 11 -6.22 -29.16 13.06
CA LYS A 11 -6.41 -28.09 14.06
C LYS A 11 -5.64 -26.83 13.70
N LEU A 12 -6.12 -25.70 14.21
CA LEU A 12 -5.38 -24.45 14.21
C LEU A 12 -4.24 -24.56 15.24
N VAL A 13 -3.01 -24.34 14.78
CA VAL A 13 -1.81 -24.44 15.62
C VAL A 13 -1.01 -23.15 15.57
N HIS A 14 -0.24 -22.93 16.63
CA HIS A 14 0.79 -21.92 16.69
C HIS A 14 2.15 -22.58 16.86
N LEU A 15 3.11 -22.19 16.03
CA LEU A 15 4.49 -22.65 16.13
C LEU A 15 5.44 -21.47 16.03
N SER A 16 6.61 -21.63 16.66
CA SER A 16 7.66 -20.63 16.62
C SER A 16 9.02 -21.30 16.61
N GLY A 17 9.88 -20.93 15.65
CA GLY A 17 11.21 -21.51 15.57
C GLY A 17 12.00 -21.05 14.36
N PRO A 18 13.27 -21.49 14.25
CA PRO A 18 14.10 -21.20 13.11
C PRO A 18 13.53 -21.90 11.86
N ILE A 19 13.48 -21.17 10.75
CA ILE A 19 13.11 -21.73 9.46
C ILE A 19 14.29 -22.48 8.83
N TRP A 20 13.98 -23.54 8.09
CA TRP A 20 14.92 -24.29 7.26
C TRP A 20 14.36 -24.42 5.84
N THR A 21 15.24 -24.65 4.87
CA THR A 21 14.91 -25.03 3.49
C THR A 21 15.69 -26.28 3.10
N SER A 22 15.17 -27.10 2.18
CA SER A 22 15.88 -28.31 1.72
C SER A 22 17.06 -27.98 0.84
N GLU A 23 16.89 -26.98 -0.03
CA GLU A 23 17.87 -26.56 -1.02
C GLU A 23 17.99 -25.02 -1.01
N PRO A 24 19.15 -24.47 -1.36
CA PRO A 24 19.32 -23.04 -1.55
C PRO A 24 18.67 -22.58 -2.87
N LEU A 25 18.21 -21.33 -2.90
CA LEU A 25 17.74 -20.66 -4.11
C LEU A 25 18.93 -20.03 -4.84
N THR A 26 19.01 -20.21 -6.16
CA THR A 26 20.21 -19.82 -6.93
C THR A 26 19.89 -19.03 -8.20
N GLU A 27 20.79 -18.12 -8.56
CA GLU A 27 20.86 -17.45 -9.86
C GLU A 27 22.30 -17.60 -10.39
N PRO A 28 22.60 -18.72 -11.09
CA PRO A 28 23.95 -19.12 -11.44
C PRO A 28 24.71 -18.10 -12.31
N ASP A 29 24.04 -17.47 -13.28
CA ASP A 29 24.62 -16.44 -14.14
C ASP A 29 25.23 -15.27 -13.34
N TYR A 30 24.75 -15.05 -12.12
CA TYR A 30 25.15 -13.95 -11.24
C TYR A 30 25.92 -14.41 -10.01
N GLY A 31 26.17 -15.72 -9.87
CA GLY A 31 26.83 -16.28 -8.68
C GLY A 31 26.04 -16.08 -7.37
N VAL A 32 24.73 -15.86 -7.45
CA VAL A 32 23.90 -15.62 -6.25
C VAL A 32 23.35 -16.94 -5.74
N ILE A 33 23.61 -17.24 -4.46
CA ILE A 33 23.14 -18.41 -3.75
C ILE A 33 22.58 -17.95 -2.40
N VAL A 34 21.33 -18.29 -2.09
CA VAL A 34 20.68 -17.88 -0.84
C VAL A 34 19.91 -19.04 -0.22
N GLU A 35 20.20 -19.30 1.05
CA GLU A 35 19.38 -20.14 1.90
C GLU A 35 18.21 -19.32 2.48
N GLY A 36 17.05 -19.42 1.86
CA GLY A 36 15.85 -18.72 2.32
C GLY A 36 14.57 -19.10 1.58
N ILE A 37 13.44 -18.58 2.05
CA ILE A 37 12.11 -18.94 1.53
C ILE A 37 11.87 -18.40 0.12
N LYS A 38 12.36 -17.18 -0.17
CA LYS A 38 12.18 -16.52 -1.48
C LYS A 38 13.44 -15.81 -1.93
N LEU A 39 13.68 -15.84 -3.24
CA LEU A 39 14.71 -15.08 -3.95
C LEU A 39 14.03 -14.31 -5.08
N LYS A 40 14.24 -13.00 -5.13
CA LYS A 40 13.62 -12.09 -6.11
C LYS A 40 14.71 -11.43 -6.94
N ARG A 41 14.62 -11.65 -8.26
CA ARG A 41 15.34 -10.93 -9.30
C ARG A 41 14.46 -9.78 -9.81
N ARG A 42 14.87 -8.55 -9.56
CA ARG A 42 14.23 -7.34 -10.10
C ARG A 42 15.08 -6.83 -11.26
N VAL A 43 14.54 -6.86 -12.47
CA VAL A 43 15.16 -6.33 -13.69
C VAL A 43 14.54 -4.98 -14.02
N GLN A 44 15.39 -4.01 -14.30
CA GLN A 44 15.03 -2.69 -14.79
C GLN A 44 15.70 -2.45 -16.14
N VAL A 45 14.97 -1.82 -17.04
CA VAL A 45 15.45 -1.44 -18.37
C VAL A 45 15.63 0.07 -18.38
N TYR A 46 16.78 0.53 -18.88
CA TYR A 46 16.99 1.94 -19.17
C TYR A 46 16.27 2.27 -20.48
N GLN A 47 15.31 3.19 -20.43
CA GLN A 47 14.43 3.45 -21.56
C GLN A 47 13.85 4.87 -21.50
N TRP A 48 13.31 5.35 -22.61
CA TRP A 48 12.60 6.61 -22.70
C TRP A 48 11.29 6.59 -21.92
N VAL A 49 11.00 7.71 -21.28
CA VAL A 49 9.77 8.02 -20.55
C VAL A 49 9.27 9.36 -21.08
N GLU A 50 8.03 9.37 -21.55
CA GLU A 50 7.29 10.60 -21.89
C GLU A 50 6.62 11.16 -20.62
N ILE A 51 6.83 12.44 -20.37
CA ILE A 51 6.23 13.21 -19.27
C ILE A 51 5.33 14.26 -19.89
N GLU A 52 4.05 14.19 -19.53
CA GLU A 52 3.02 15.13 -19.97
C GLU A 52 2.85 16.23 -18.91
N GLU A 53 3.05 17.49 -19.32
CA GLU A 53 2.70 18.66 -18.52
C GLU A 53 1.43 19.31 -19.08
N GLU A 54 0.37 19.31 -18.27
CA GLU A 54 -0.82 20.11 -18.52
C GLU A 54 -0.67 21.49 -17.87
N ARG A 55 -0.78 22.55 -18.67
CA ARG A 55 -0.87 23.93 -18.16
C ARG A 55 -2.32 24.37 -18.19
N THR A 56 -2.92 24.56 -17.01
CA THR A 56 -4.23 25.21 -16.91
C THR A 56 -4.02 26.69 -16.65
N TYR A 57 -4.27 27.55 -17.64
CA TYR A 57 -4.37 28.99 -17.41
C TYR A 57 -5.77 29.32 -16.89
N ALA A 58 -5.86 30.21 -15.89
CA ALA A 58 -7.12 30.59 -15.27
C ALA A 58 -8.01 31.37 -16.26
N GLY A 59 -8.94 30.67 -16.91
CA GLY A 59 -10.06 31.28 -17.65
C GLY A 59 -10.23 30.87 -19.11
N GLU A 60 -9.22 30.26 -19.74
CA GLU A 60 -9.32 29.71 -21.11
C GLU A 60 -8.89 28.23 -21.10
N ILE A 61 -9.81 27.34 -21.48
CA ILE A 61 -9.51 25.93 -21.69
C ILE A 61 -8.79 25.85 -23.04
N GLN A 62 -7.47 26.07 -23.03
CA GLN A 62 -6.61 25.77 -24.16
C GLN A 62 -5.78 24.55 -23.78
N GLU A 63 -6.00 23.44 -24.49
CA GLU A 63 -5.35 22.14 -24.26
C GLU A 63 -3.90 22.14 -24.80
N ASP A 64 -3.07 23.07 -24.33
CA ASP A 64 -1.65 23.10 -24.69
C ASP A 64 -0.89 22.07 -23.84
N LYS A 65 -0.93 20.81 -24.28
CA LYS A 65 -0.15 19.70 -23.69
C LYS A 65 1.30 19.81 -24.12
N ASN A 66 2.22 19.93 -23.16
CA ASN A 66 3.65 19.89 -23.41
C ASN A 66 4.20 18.49 -23.06
N TYR A 67 4.98 17.91 -23.97
CA TYR A 67 5.61 16.61 -23.78
C TYR A 67 7.11 16.75 -23.61
N TYR A 68 7.67 16.11 -22.58
CA TYR A 68 9.11 16.03 -22.33
C TYR A 68 9.55 14.58 -22.31
N TYR A 69 10.78 14.33 -22.76
CA TYR A 69 11.33 12.97 -22.84
C TYR A 69 12.58 12.89 -21.99
N THR A 70 12.62 11.88 -21.12
CA THR A 70 13.78 11.58 -20.29
C THR A 70 14.06 10.09 -20.32
N THR A 71 15.31 9.69 -20.04
CA THR A 71 15.70 8.29 -19.98
C THR A 71 15.85 7.84 -18.54
N GLU A 72 15.14 6.78 -18.17
CA GLU A 72 15.07 6.29 -16.79
C GLU A 72 15.09 4.76 -16.71
N TRP A 73 15.50 4.25 -15.55
CA TRP A 73 15.39 2.84 -15.20
C TRP A 73 13.97 2.50 -14.77
N ARG A 74 13.25 1.69 -15.57
CA ARG A 74 11.87 1.28 -15.27
C ARG A 74 11.74 -0.24 -15.20
N ASP A 75 10.87 -0.72 -14.31
CA ASP A 75 10.64 -2.17 -14.08
C ASP A 75 9.86 -2.85 -15.22
N LYS A 76 9.07 -2.07 -15.98
CA LYS A 76 8.26 -2.54 -17.10
C LYS A 76 8.67 -1.79 -18.36
N LEU A 77 8.61 -2.45 -19.51
CA LEU A 77 8.75 -1.78 -20.79
C LEU A 77 7.57 -0.83 -21.02
N ILE A 78 7.90 0.36 -21.51
CA ILE A 78 6.96 1.37 -21.96
C ILE A 78 6.92 1.28 -23.48
N ASP A 79 5.72 1.11 -24.03
CA ASP A 79 5.54 1.08 -25.47
C ASP A 79 5.74 2.48 -26.06
N SER A 80 6.91 2.72 -26.65
CA SER A 80 7.24 4.00 -27.27
C SER A 80 6.41 4.30 -28.53
N ASP A 81 5.62 3.35 -29.04
CA ASP A 81 4.73 3.61 -30.17
C ASP A 81 3.55 4.51 -29.78
N SER A 82 3.25 4.62 -28.48
CA SER A 82 2.24 5.54 -27.96
C SER A 82 2.77 6.93 -27.64
N PHE A 83 4.06 7.20 -27.86
CA PHE A 83 4.64 8.53 -27.63
C PHE A 83 4.19 9.53 -28.68
N TYR A 84 3.98 10.77 -28.26
CA TYR A 84 3.64 11.90 -29.12
C TYR A 84 4.73 12.14 -30.18
N ILE A 85 6.01 12.08 -29.78
CA ILE A 85 7.18 12.14 -30.66
C ILE A 85 7.95 10.83 -30.54
N ARG A 86 7.64 9.89 -31.44
CA ARG A 86 8.33 8.61 -31.54
C ARG A 86 9.77 8.72 -32.03
N THR A 87 10.02 9.56 -33.02
CA THR A 87 11.33 9.65 -33.69
C THR A 87 12.41 10.09 -32.70
N GLY A 88 13.41 9.23 -32.49
CA GLY A 88 14.49 9.47 -31.51
C GLY A 88 14.20 8.95 -30.11
N HIS A 89 12.98 8.50 -29.81
CA HIS A 89 12.54 8.02 -28.49
C HIS A 89 12.09 6.55 -28.51
N GLU A 90 12.78 5.72 -29.29
CA GLU A 90 12.41 4.31 -29.46
C GLU A 90 12.88 3.46 -28.28
N ASN A 91 11.95 2.69 -27.71
CA ASN A 91 12.22 1.72 -26.65
C ASN A 91 12.28 0.29 -27.20
N PRO A 92 13.01 -0.63 -26.53
CA PRO A 92 12.99 -2.04 -26.88
C PRO A 92 11.59 -2.62 -26.72
N LYS A 93 11.20 -3.50 -27.65
CA LYS A 93 9.91 -4.21 -27.60
C LYS A 93 9.94 -5.43 -26.69
N GLU A 94 11.12 -6.02 -26.50
CA GLU A 94 11.30 -7.20 -25.66
C GLU A 94 12.61 -7.12 -24.86
N VAL A 95 12.65 -7.86 -23.77
CA VAL A 95 13.83 -7.99 -22.89
C VAL A 95 14.15 -9.47 -22.73
N ALA A 96 15.42 -9.84 -22.94
CA ALA A 96 15.88 -11.22 -22.79
C ALA A 96 15.76 -11.74 -21.35
N ILE A 97 15.93 -10.87 -20.35
CA ILE A 97 15.97 -11.23 -18.93
C ILE A 97 14.76 -10.61 -18.22
N LYS A 98 13.93 -11.45 -17.58
CA LYS A 98 12.71 -11.01 -16.90
C LYS A 98 12.86 -11.03 -15.38
N SER A 99 12.15 -10.11 -14.73
CA SER A 99 11.97 -10.14 -13.27
C SER A 99 11.28 -11.44 -12.85
N GLN A 100 11.74 -12.06 -11.78
CA GLN A 100 11.17 -13.31 -11.27
C GLN A 100 11.30 -13.42 -9.75
N VAL A 101 10.43 -14.22 -9.15
CA VAL A 101 10.49 -14.58 -7.73
C VAL A 101 10.49 -16.10 -7.64
N GLN A 102 11.62 -16.65 -7.22
CA GLN A 102 11.76 -18.05 -6.87
C GLN A 102 11.27 -18.27 -5.44
N ILE A 103 10.59 -19.38 -5.18
CA ILE A 103 10.10 -19.79 -3.87
C ILE A 103 10.70 -21.17 -3.58
N ALA A 104 11.26 -21.38 -2.39
CA ALA A 104 11.82 -22.67 -1.99
C ALA A 104 10.76 -23.78 -2.08
N ASP A 105 11.11 -24.92 -2.65
CA ASP A 105 10.20 -26.05 -2.82
C ASP A 105 9.79 -26.63 -1.46
N GLU A 106 10.77 -27.02 -0.65
CA GLU A 106 10.55 -27.42 0.73
C GLU A 106 11.15 -26.43 1.73
N ALA A 107 10.31 -26.04 2.69
CA ALA A 107 10.70 -25.24 3.82
C ALA A 107 9.88 -25.62 5.05
N GLY A 108 10.40 -25.38 6.24
CA GLY A 108 9.73 -25.79 7.47
C GLY A 108 10.25 -25.10 8.72
N ILE A 109 9.58 -25.39 9.84
CA ILE A 109 10.05 -25.10 11.19
C ILE A 109 9.99 -26.42 11.97
N GLY A 110 11.14 -26.89 12.43
CA GLY A 110 11.24 -28.22 13.03
C GLY A 110 10.78 -29.29 12.04
N VAL A 111 9.76 -30.07 12.41
CA VAL A 111 9.22 -31.17 11.59
C VAL A 111 8.01 -30.76 10.74
N ILE A 112 7.56 -29.52 10.86
CA ILE A 112 6.35 -29.01 10.19
C ILE A 112 6.78 -28.25 8.92
N LYS A 113 6.19 -28.62 7.77
CA LYS A 113 6.43 -27.96 6.48
C LYS A 113 5.57 -26.70 6.31
N LEU A 114 6.07 -25.73 5.56
CA LEU A 114 5.33 -24.51 5.21
C LEU A 114 4.63 -24.68 3.87
N GLY A 115 3.29 -24.52 3.85
CA GLY A 115 2.53 -24.53 2.62
C GLY A 115 2.84 -23.35 1.69
N LEU A 116 2.47 -23.48 0.41
CA LEU A 116 2.76 -22.46 -0.61
C LEU A 116 2.19 -21.07 -0.25
N GLU A 117 0.94 -21.01 0.22
CA GLU A 117 0.29 -19.75 0.59
C GLU A 117 1.01 -19.04 1.74
N LEU A 118 1.62 -19.81 2.65
CA LEU A 118 2.42 -19.26 3.74
C LEU A 118 3.76 -18.75 3.22
N LYS A 119 4.45 -19.51 2.37
CA LYS A 119 5.69 -19.09 1.71
C LYS A 119 5.50 -17.79 0.91
N LYS A 120 4.34 -17.61 0.25
CA LYS A 120 3.99 -16.37 -0.47
C LYS A 120 3.93 -15.13 0.43
N LYS A 121 3.56 -15.26 1.71
CA LYS A 121 3.48 -14.15 2.68
C LYS A 121 4.82 -13.59 3.15
N PHE A 122 5.95 -14.21 2.78
CA PHE A 122 7.28 -13.67 3.00
C PHE A 122 7.56 -12.55 1.97
N ASN A 123 7.28 -11.31 2.36
CA ASN A 123 7.41 -10.12 1.51
C ASN A 123 8.39 -9.07 2.06
N ASP A 124 9.01 -9.35 3.20
CA ASP A 124 10.08 -8.54 3.77
C ASP A 124 11.40 -8.89 3.06
N PHE A 125 11.62 -8.25 1.90
CA PHE A 125 12.77 -8.52 1.04
C PHE A 125 13.97 -7.68 1.47
N ILE A 126 15.09 -8.37 1.73
CA ILE A 126 16.39 -7.77 2.05
C ILE A 126 17.27 -7.87 0.80
N GLN A 127 17.94 -6.77 0.44
CA GLN A 127 18.81 -6.71 -0.73
C GLN A 127 20.08 -7.55 -0.52
N ILE A 128 20.52 -8.22 -1.58
CA ILE A 128 21.78 -8.96 -1.57
C ILE A 128 22.88 -8.01 -2.00
N THR A 129 23.77 -7.71 -1.08
CA THR A 129 25.04 -7.02 -1.36
C THR A 129 26.12 -8.09 -1.46
N SER A 130 26.52 -8.45 -2.68
CA SER A 130 27.67 -9.32 -2.92
C SER A 130 28.81 -8.51 -3.50
N ASP A 131 30.03 -8.79 -3.04
CA ASP A 131 31.27 -8.29 -3.61
C ASP A 131 31.90 -9.31 -4.58
N GLN A 132 31.29 -10.50 -4.71
CA GLN A 132 31.76 -11.52 -5.63
C GLN A 132 31.30 -11.19 -7.05
N ARG A 133 32.27 -10.93 -7.93
CA ARG A 133 32.01 -10.67 -9.34
C ARG A 133 31.54 -11.95 -10.05
N PRO A 134 30.51 -11.87 -10.92
CA PRO A 134 30.14 -12.99 -11.80
C PRO A 134 31.32 -13.45 -12.65
N GLU A 135 31.35 -14.75 -12.96
CA GLU A 135 32.36 -15.33 -13.87
C GLU A 135 32.23 -14.79 -15.30
N ARG A 136 30.99 -14.48 -15.69
CA ARG A 136 30.61 -13.91 -16.98
C ARG A 136 31.13 -12.48 -17.12
N ARG A 137 32.01 -12.25 -18.10
CA ARG A 137 32.68 -10.96 -18.34
C ARG A 137 31.75 -9.88 -18.88
N ASP A 138 30.65 -10.27 -19.53
CA ASP A 138 29.61 -9.38 -20.06
C ASP A 138 28.76 -8.74 -18.94
N ILE A 139 28.78 -9.33 -17.74
CA ILE A 139 28.06 -8.81 -16.59
C ILE A 139 29.01 -7.92 -15.77
N LYS A 140 28.62 -6.66 -15.60
CA LYS A 140 29.34 -5.72 -14.76
C LYS A 140 28.63 -5.59 -13.42
N MET A 141 29.40 -5.48 -12.35
CA MET A 141 28.85 -5.33 -10.99
C MET A 141 29.33 -4.02 -10.40
N HIS A 142 28.40 -3.25 -9.84
CA HIS A 142 28.70 -2.01 -9.12
C HIS A 142 27.66 -1.80 -8.02
N SER A 143 28.13 -1.58 -6.78
CA SER A 143 27.27 -1.31 -5.62
C SER A 143 26.15 -2.35 -5.39
N GLY A 144 26.46 -3.64 -5.55
CA GLY A 144 25.52 -4.75 -5.38
C GLY A 144 24.49 -4.92 -6.51
N LEU A 145 24.58 -4.11 -7.56
CA LEU A 145 23.73 -4.18 -8.76
C LEU A 145 24.51 -4.81 -9.91
N TYR A 146 23.81 -5.59 -10.73
CA TYR A 146 24.36 -6.24 -11.91
C TYR A 146 23.86 -5.52 -13.17
N TYR A 147 24.77 -5.26 -14.10
CA TYR A 147 24.52 -4.45 -15.29
C TYR A 147 24.86 -5.26 -16.53
N HIS A 148 23.92 -5.24 -17.47
CA HIS A 148 24.16 -5.61 -18.86
C HIS A 148 24.21 -4.30 -19.65
N SER A 149 25.39 -3.69 -19.67
CA SER A 149 25.63 -2.41 -20.36
C SER A 149 27.07 -2.28 -20.85
N LEU A 150 27.26 -1.54 -21.94
CA LEU A 150 28.60 -1.22 -22.47
C LEU A 150 29.34 -0.18 -21.62
N ASP A 151 28.62 0.73 -20.97
CA ASP A 151 29.14 1.71 -20.01
C ASP A 151 28.17 1.83 -18.82
N LEU A 152 28.68 1.99 -17.60
CA LEU A 152 27.85 2.17 -16.41
C LEU A 152 27.46 3.63 -16.20
N TRP A 153 28.33 4.55 -16.63
CA TRP A 153 28.16 5.98 -16.39
C TRP A 153 27.34 6.65 -17.49
N ASN A 154 27.32 6.06 -18.68
CA ASN A 154 26.51 6.50 -19.82
C ASN A 154 25.62 5.34 -20.32
N PRO A 155 24.58 4.94 -19.55
CA PRO A 155 23.66 3.89 -19.97
C PRO A 155 22.93 4.26 -21.26
N ARG A 156 22.63 3.27 -22.08
CA ARG A 156 21.90 3.40 -23.34
C ARG A 156 20.56 2.72 -23.25
N VAL A 157 19.62 3.18 -24.08
CA VAL A 157 18.29 2.58 -24.14
C VAL A 157 18.39 1.10 -24.47
N GLY A 158 17.78 0.26 -23.64
CA GLY A 158 17.88 -1.20 -23.69
C GLY A 158 18.88 -1.82 -22.71
N ASP A 159 19.76 -1.04 -22.08
CA ASP A 159 20.63 -1.55 -21.02
C ASP A 159 19.80 -2.06 -19.83
N LEU A 160 20.33 -3.08 -19.15
CA LEU A 160 19.65 -3.73 -18.02
C LEU A 160 20.40 -3.51 -16.72
N ARG A 161 19.63 -3.27 -15.65
CA ARG A 161 20.10 -3.24 -14.27
C ARG A 161 19.30 -4.21 -13.44
N ILE A 162 19.99 -5.05 -12.68
CA ILE A 162 19.40 -6.16 -11.97
C ILE A 162 19.78 -6.08 -10.49
N LEU A 163 18.76 -6.20 -9.64
CA LEU A 163 18.87 -6.24 -8.19
C LEU A 163 18.33 -7.57 -7.67
N PHE A 164 19.11 -8.25 -6.84
CA PHE A 164 18.66 -9.43 -6.13
C PHE A 164 18.29 -9.12 -4.69
N SER A 165 17.25 -9.78 -4.21
CA SER A 165 16.78 -9.65 -2.83
C SER A 165 16.18 -10.98 -2.36
N TYR A 166 16.24 -11.26 -1.06
CA TYR A 166 15.69 -12.49 -0.49
C TYR A 166 14.75 -12.20 0.67
N ALA A 167 13.89 -13.16 1.00
CA ALA A 167 13.01 -13.07 2.17
C ALA A 167 12.97 -14.40 2.94
N GLY A 168 12.95 -14.30 4.28
CA GLY A 168 12.97 -15.44 5.19
C GLY A 168 14.27 -16.23 5.10
N LYS A 169 15.34 -15.72 5.73
CA LYS A 169 16.65 -16.39 5.73
C LYS A 169 16.63 -17.63 6.62
N VAL A 170 17.26 -18.72 6.20
CA VAL A 170 17.43 -19.91 7.03
C VAL A 170 18.06 -19.54 8.38
N GLY A 171 17.54 -20.13 9.46
CA GLY A 171 17.92 -19.83 10.85
C GLY A 171 17.16 -18.66 11.48
N GLU A 172 16.49 -17.79 10.72
CA GLU A 172 15.65 -16.75 11.30
C GLU A 172 14.43 -17.35 12.02
N ILE A 173 14.08 -16.79 13.17
CA ILE A 173 12.94 -17.25 13.95
C ILE A 173 11.67 -16.59 13.43
N PHE A 174 10.68 -17.40 13.10
CA PHE A 174 9.33 -16.96 12.73
C PHE A 174 8.29 -17.56 13.67
N SER A 175 7.24 -16.80 13.94
CA SER A 175 6.01 -17.24 14.59
C SER A 175 4.89 -17.32 13.57
N ILE A 176 4.21 -18.47 13.53
CA ILE A 176 3.25 -18.82 12.50
C ILE A 176 1.98 -19.37 13.15
N VAL A 177 0.83 -18.92 12.66
CA VAL A 177 -0.49 -19.45 13.03
C VAL A 177 -1.21 -19.90 11.77
N GLY A 178 -1.67 -21.15 11.74
CA GLY A 178 -2.39 -21.73 10.61
C GLY A 178 -2.92 -23.13 10.93
N LYS A 179 -3.67 -23.72 10.00
CA LYS A 179 -4.16 -25.10 10.14
C LYS A 179 -3.01 -26.06 9.86
N LEU A 180 -2.77 -27.03 10.74
CA LEU A 180 -1.88 -28.14 10.42
C LEU A 180 -2.67 -29.20 9.66
N GLU A 181 -2.19 -29.59 8.48
CA GLU A 181 -2.80 -30.64 7.66
C GLU A 181 -1.69 -31.53 7.08
N LYS A 182 -1.68 -32.80 7.48
CA LYS A 182 -0.70 -33.81 7.04
C LYS A 182 0.75 -33.35 7.19
N GLY A 183 1.05 -32.66 8.30
CA GLY A 183 2.40 -32.16 8.59
C GLY A 183 2.78 -30.86 7.87
N THR A 184 1.85 -30.22 7.15
CA THR A 184 2.06 -28.94 6.47
C THR A 184 1.13 -27.87 7.03
N ILE A 185 1.62 -26.65 7.20
CA ILE A 185 0.78 -25.51 7.58
C ILE A 185 0.11 -24.93 6.34
N VAL A 186 -1.22 -24.87 6.40
CA VAL A 186 -2.08 -24.35 5.35
C VAL A 186 -3.04 -23.30 5.93
N PRO A 187 -3.69 -22.49 5.08
CA PRO A 187 -4.70 -21.56 5.55
C PRO A 187 -5.85 -22.24 6.30
N TYR A 188 -6.29 -21.65 7.41
CA TYR A 188 -7.50 -22.05 8.11
C TYR A 188 -8.65 -21.13 7.71
N VAL A 189 -9.73 -21.67 7.14
CA VAL A 189 -10.93 -20.89 6.84
C VAL A 189 -11.90 -21.02 8.02
N THR A 190 -12.24 -19.89 8.63
CA THR A 190 -13.22 -19.82 9.72
C THR A 190 -14.64 -20.04 9.20
N SER A 191 -15.60 -20.34 10.09
CA SER A 191 -17.02 -20.46 9.74
C SER A 191 -17.62 -19.20 9.09
N ARG A 192 -16.95 -18.05 9.22
CA ARG A 192 -17.36 -16.77 8.62
C ARG A 192 -16.68 -16.49 7.26
N GLY A 193 -15.90 -17.44 6.75
CA GLY A 193 -15.16 -17.29 5.49
C GLY A 193 -13.86 -16.48 5.60
N GLU A 194 -13.46 -16.05 6.80
CA GLU A 194 -12.18 -15.37 6.99
C GLU A 194 -11.03 -16.39 7.03
N GLU A 195 -9.96 -16.09 6.30
CA GLU A 195 -8.74 -16.90 6.26
C GLU A 195 -7.77 -16.49 7.38
N ILE A 196 -7.41 -17.46 8.23
CA ILE A 196 -6.36 -17.34 9.24
C ILE A 196 -5.11 -18.05 8.73
N LEU A 197 -4.14 -17.24 8.29
CA LEU A 197 -2.78 -17.67 8.02
C LEU A 197 -1.84 -16.51 8.31
N LEU A 198 -1.25 -16.53 9.50
CA LEU A 198 -0.45 -15.43 10.05
C LEU A 198 1.02 -15.81 10.09
N GLN A 199 1.89 -14.86 9.74
CA GLN A 199 3.33 -15.00 9.84
C GLN A 199 3.93 -13.70 10.38
N ARG A 200 4.85 -13.84 11.33
CA ARG A 200 5.60 -12.72 11.92
C ARG A 200 7.03 -13.15 12.21
N LYS A 201 7.97 -12.22 11.97
CA LYS A 201 9.37 -12.38 12.37
C LYS A 201 9.48 -12.30 13.90
N HIS A 202 10.45 -13.03 14.45
CA HIS A 202 10.73 -13.21 15.89
C HIS A 202 9.71 -14.11 16.60
N ARG A 203 10.09 -14.55 17.81
CA ARG A 203 9.22 -15.36 18.68
C ARG A 203 8.16 -14.46 19.31
N LEU A 204 6.90 -14.67 18.93
CA LEU A 204 5.72 -14.01 19.48
C LEU A 204 4.77 -15.05 20.09
N THR A 205 3.97 -14.61 21.05
CA THR A 205 2.85 -15.39 21.58
C THR A 205 1.65 -15.28 20.67
N VAL A 206 0.72 -16.25 20.77
CA VAL A 206 -0.53 -16.26 20.01
C VAL A 206 -1.33 -14.98 20.23
N ASP A 207 -1.50 -14.58 21.49
CA ASP A 207 -2.25 -13.37 21.86
C ASP A 207 -1.66 -12.13 21.21
N ARG A 208 -0.32 -12.03 21.19
CA ARG A 208 0.37 -10.90 20.57
C ARG A 208 0.23 -10.90 19.06
N MET A 209 0.26 -12.07 18.41
CA MET A 209 0.03 -12.16 16.96
C MET A 209 -1.38 -11.69 16.58
N PHE A 210 -2.42 -12.18 17.25
CA PHE A 210 -3.79 -11.74 16.99
C PHE A 210 -4.02 -10.27 17.37
N HIS A 211 -3.44 -9.79 18.47
CA HIS A 211 -3.51 -8.37 18.84
C HIS A 211 -2.92 -7.48 17.74
N LEU A 212 -1.76 -7.84 17.17
CA LEU A 212 -1.16 -7.09 16.07
C LEU A 212 -2.04 -7.09 14.80
N GLU A 213 -2.68 -8.21 14.47
CA GLU A 213 -3.65 -8.27 13.36
C GLU A 213 -4.86 -7.35 13.60
N HIS A 214 -5.43 -7.37 14.80
CA HIS A 214 -6.57 -6.54 15.15
C HIS A 214 -6.23 -5.05 15.13
N VAL A 215 -5.05 -4.67 15.63
CA VAL A 215 -4.58 -3.27 15.61
C VAL A 215 -4.39 -2.79 14.17
N HIS A 216 -3.79 -3.61 13.29
CA HIS A 216 -3.61 -3.24 11.89
C HIS A 216 -4.96 -3.05 11.17
N ASN A 217 -5.92 -3.94 11.41
CA ASN A 217 -7.28 -3.82 10.87
C ASN A 217 -8.02 -2.60 11.41
N TYR A 218 -7.84 -2.28 12.70
CA TYR A 218 -8.40 -1.09 13.32
C TYR A 218 -7.91 0.17 12.60
N TRP A 219 -6.59 0.34 12.49
CA TRP A 219 -6.00 1.51 11.84
C TRP A 219 -6.42 1.65 10.38
N ARG A 220 -6.37 0.56 9.59
CA ARG A 220 -6.82 0.58 8.20
C ARG A 220 -8.26 1.08 8.06
N THR A 221 -9.16 0.59 8.91
CA THR A 221 -10.57 0.98 8.87
C THR A 221 -10.74 2.46 9.21
N TRP A 222 -10.04 2.95 10.23
CA TRP A 222 -10.09 4.37 10.60
C TRP A 222 -9.45 5.28 9.57
N THR A 223 -8.37 4.86 8.91
CA THR A 223 -7.78 5.60 7.78
C THR A 223 -8.75 5.74 6.62
N ILE A 224 -9.44 4.65 6.23
CA ILE A 224 -10.47 4.70 5.17
C ILE A 224 -11.62 5.61 5.57
N ARG A 225 -12.05 5.56 6.84
CA ARG A 225 -13.10 6.46 7.36
C ARG A 225 -12.67 7.92 7.36
N GLY A 226 -11.46 8.22 7.79
CA GLY A 226 -10.89 9.57 7.76
C GLY A 226 -10.76 10.11 6.33
N LEU A 227 -10.31 9.27 5.40
CA LEU A 227 -10.25 9.62 3.98
C LEU A 227 -11.65 9.83 3.38
N GLY A 228 -12.61 8.96 3.70
CA GLY A 228 -14.00 9.12 3.28
C GLY A 228 -14.63 10.41 3.82
N TRP A 229 -14.37 10.76 5.08
CA TRP A 229 -14.77 12.05 5.64
C TRP A 229 -14.13 13.23 4.89
N LEU A 230 -12.83 13.17 4.58
CA LEU A 230 -12.15 14.22 3.84
C LEU A 230 -12.78 14.44 2.45
N VAL A 231 -13.10 13.36 1.74
CA VAL A 231 -13.79 13.43 0.45
C VAL A 231 -15.17 14.09 0.61
N LEU A 232 -15.95 13.72 1.64
CA LEU A 232 -17.24 14.35 1.93
C LEU A 232 -17.10 15.83 2.27
N PHE A 233 -16.06 16.21 3.01
CA PHE A 233 -15.76 17.60 3.34
C PHE A 233 -15.48 18.41 2.08
N VAL A 234 -14.59 17.94 1.20
CA VAL A 234 -14.29 18.61 -0.07
C VAL A 234 -15.54 18.72 -0.94
N ALA A 235 -16.34 17.66 -1.05
CA ALA A 235 -17.59 17.68 -1.79
C ALA A 235 -18.59 18.71 -1.23
N ALA A 236 -18.74 18.78 0.09
CA ALA A 236 -19.59 19.76 0.75
C ALA A 236 -19.09 21.20 0.54
N SER A 237 -17.78 21.43 0.60
CA SER A 237 -17.17 22.74 0.31
C SER A 237 -17.38 23.16 -1.15
N CYS A 238 -17.21 22.25 -2.11
CA CYS A 238 -17.50 22.53 -3.52
C CYS A 238 -18.98 22.88 -3.74
N LEU A 239 -19.90 22.08 -3.18
CA LEU A 239 -21.33 22.35 -3.27
C LEU A 239 -21.71 23.70 -2.66
N ALA A 240 -21.13 24.00 -1.51
CA ALA A 240 -21.35 25.26 -0.82
C ALA A 240 -20.85 26.46 -1.66
N ASN A 241 -19.68 26.36 -2.29
CA ASN A 241 -19.17 27.39 -3.19
C ASN A 241 -20.06 27.59 -4.43
N ILE A 242 -20.55 26.51 -5.05
CA ILE A 242 -21.51 26.59 -6.16
C ILE A 242 -22.79 27.31 -5.72
N LEU A 243 -23.33 26.92 -4.56
CA LEU A 243 -24.52 27.56 -3.99
C LEU A 243 -24.27 29.04 -3.70
N THR A 244 -23.11 29.43 -3.14
CA THR A 244 -22.75 30.83 -2.90
C THR A 244 -22.78 31.66 -4.18
N THR A 245 -22.25 31.09 -5.27
CA THR A 245 -22.17 31.77 -6.57
C THR A 245 -23.56 31.99 -7.17
N ILE A 246 -24.44 31.00 -7.06
CA ILE A 246 -25.85 31.10 -7.51
C ILE A 246 -26.61 32.11 -6.64
N ILE A 247 -26.40 32.09 -5.33
CA ILE A 247 -27.08 32.95 -4.36
C ILE A 247 -26.66 34.41 -4.51
N GLN A 248 -25.39 34.72 -4.77
CA GLN A 248 -24.92 36.08 -5.04
C GLN A 248 -25.54 36.71 -6.30
N ASN A 249 -26.03 35.89 -7.23
CA ASN A 249 -26.77 36.35 -8.41
C ASN A 249 -28.25 36.70 -8.10
N SER A 250 -28.71 36.49 -6.86
CA SER A 250 -30.06 36.82 -6.41
C SER A 250 -30.03 37.74 -5.19
N SER A 251 -30.53 38.97 -5.34
CA SER A 251 -30.61 39.98 -4.28
C SER A 251 -31.47 39.58 -3.07
N PHE A 252 -32.24 38.49 -3.16
CA PHE A 252 -33.16 38.03 -2.12
C PHE A 252 -32.51 37.13 -1.06
N LEU A 253 -31.36 36.49 -1.36
CA LEU A 253 -30.79 35.41 -0.54
C LEU A 253 -29.46 35.77 0.15
N CYS A 254 -28.97 37.00 -0.03
CA CYS A 254 -27.66 37.46 0.47
C CYS A 254 -27.58 37.63 2.00
N GLY A 255 -28.69 37.51 2.72
CA GLY A 255 -28.79 37.82 4.16
C GLY A 255 -28.51 36.65 5.12
N ILE A 256 -28.30 35.43 4.63
CA ILE A 256 -28.12 34.25 5.49
C ILE A 256 -26.88 33.50 5.03
N ILE A 257 -26.10 33.07 6.01
CA ILE A 257 -25.07 32.02 5.99
C ILE A 257 -23.60 32.52 5.87
N ALA A 258 -22.89 32.41 7.00
CA ALA A 258 -21.44 32.27 7.05
C ALA A 258 -21.08 30.82 6.67
N ILE A 259 -20.93 30.57 5.37
CA ILE A 259 -20.95 29.22 4.77
C ILE A 259 -19.71 28.38 5.17
N ASP A 260 -18.56 29.01 5.36
CA ASP A 260 -17.29 28.30 5.55
C ASP A 260 -17.26 27.42 6.81
N SER A 261 -17.79 27.92 7.93
CA SER A 261 -17.79 27.16 9.20
C SER A 261 -18.83 26.03 9.24
N MET A 262 -19.89 26.12 8.41
CA MET A 262 -20.97 25.13 8.40
C MET A 262 -20.63 23.89 7.56
N THR A 263 -19.79 24.02 6.54
CA THR A 263 -19.38 22.88 5.71
C THR A 263 -18.63 21.80 6.50
N MET A 264 -17.75 22.22 7.41
CA MET A 264 -16.99 21.31 8.27
C MET A 264 -17.88 20.57 9.26
N SER A 265 -18.85 21.27 9.88
CA SER A 265 -19.77 20.65 10.84
C SER A 265 -20.72 19.67 10.14
N VAL A 266 -21.31 20.06 9.00
CA VAL A 266 -22.23 19.21 8.22
C VAL A 266 -21.53 17.95 7.72
N SER A 267 -20.35 18.07 7.12
CA SER A 267 -19.59 16.91 6.62
C SER A 267 -19.18 15.95 7.75
N MET A 268 -18.74 16.48 8.90
CA MET A 268 -18.40 15.67 10.08
C MET A 268 -19.62 14.94 10.64
N SER A 269 -20.76 15.63 10.78
CA SER A 269 -22.01 15.03 11.24
C SER A 269 -22.51 13.93 10.31
N ILE A 270 -22.51 14.17 8.99
CA ILE A 270 -22.93 13.16 8.00
C ILE A 270 -21.98 11.95 8.03
N SER A 271 -20.66 12.18 8.10
CA SER A 271 -19.70 11.07 8.17
C SER A 271 -19.90 10.20 9.41
N LEU A 272 -20.11 10.82 10.59
CA LEU A 272 -20.39 10.07 11.82
C LEU A 272 -21.68 9.26 11.74
N LEU A 273 -22.73 9.77 11.09
CA LEU A 273 -23.97 9.03 10.84
C LEU A 273 -23.75 7.84 9.90
N VAL A 274 -23.03 8.03 8.80
CA VAL A 274 -22.70 6.94 7.85
C VAL A 274 -21.88 5.85 8.55
N ILE A 275 -20.87 6.25 9.33
CA ILE A 275 -20.06 5.30 10.12
C ILE A 275 -20.94 4.60 11.15
N GLY A 276 -21.81 5.32 11.86
CA GLY A 276 -22.72 4.78 12.85
C GLY A 276 -23.68 3.75 12.25
N PHE A 277 -24.26 4.04 11.09
CA PHE A 277 -25.16 3.13 10.37
C PHE A 277 -24.48 1.80 10.03
N ALA A 278 -23.22 1.83 9.60
CA ALA A 278 -22.45 0.61 9.30
C ALA A 278 -22.26 -0.30 10.54
N TRP A 279 -22.31 0.26 11.76
CA TRP A 279 -22.17 -0.51 13.00
C TRP A 279 -23.48 -1.02 13.59
N VAL A 280 -24.65 -0.64 13.06
CA VAL A 280 -25.96 -0.95 13.66
C VAL A 280 -26.14 -2.46 13.88
N TRP A 281 -25.75 -3.28 12.91
CA TRP A 281 -25.88 -4.74 12.98
C TRP A 281 -24.76 -5.45 13.75
N TYR A 282 -23.57 -4.86 13.84
CA TYR A 282 -22.40 -5.52 14.43
C TYR A 282 -22.14 -5.10 15.87
N ARG A 283 -22.37 -3.82 16.21
CA ARG A 283 -22.15 -3.22 17.54
C ARG A 283 -23.14 -2.06 17.78
N PRO A 284 -24.39 -2.34 18.19
CA PRO A 284 -25.45 -1.33 18.28
C PRO A 284 -25.15 -0.20 19.28
N ILE A 285 -24.43 -0.50 20.38
CA ILE A 285 -24.02 0.52 21.36
C ILE A 285 -23.07 1.54 20.71
N VAL A 286 -22.11 1.08 19.89
CA VAL A 286 -21.18 1.98 19.18
C VAL A 286 -21.92 2.83 18.16
N ALA A 287 -22.88 2.24 17.43
CA ALA A 287 -23.72 2.97 16.48
C ALA A 287 -24.50 4.11 17.17
N LEU A 288 -25.10 3.83 18.32
CA LEU A 288 -25.84 4.82 19.11
C LEU A 288 -24.93 5.93 19.62
N CYS A 289 -23.76 5.60 20.16
CA CYS A 289 -22.78 6.61 20.59
C CYS A 289 -22.33 7.52 19.43
N LEU A 290 -22.10 6.96 18.24
CA LEU A 290 -21.72 7.74 17.06
C LEU A 290 -22.86 8.65 16.56
N ALA A 291 -24.11 8.19 16.64
CA ALA A 291 -25.28 9.00 16.30
C ALA A 291 -25.48 10.18 17.26
N PHE A 292 -25.23 10.00 18.56
CA PHE A 292 -25.21 11.15 19.49
C PHE A 292 -24.03 12.07 19.23
N ALA A 293 -22.84 11.51 18.96
CA ALA A 293 -21.65 12.29 18.65
C ALA A 293 -21.82 13.14 17.38
N SER A 294 -22.61 12.70 16.40
CA SER A 294 -22.86 13.48 15.17
C SER A 294 -23.60 14.79 15.41
N MET A 295 -24.26 14.98 16.55
CA MET A 295 -24.93 16.24 16.89
C MET A 295 -23.96 17.31 17.40
N VAL A 296 -22.80 16.90 17.95
CA VAL A 296 -21.84 17.81 18.60
C VAL A 296 -21.25 18.86 17.64
N PRO A 297 -20.78 18.51 16.42
CA PRO A 297 -20.23 19.49 15.48
C PRO A 297 -21.26 20.56 15.07
N PHE A 298 -22.51 20.15 14.91
CA PHE A 298 -23.61 21.05 14.53
C PHE A 298 -23.92 22.05 15.66
N VAL A 299 -24.05 21.55 16.90
CA VAL A 299 -24.29 22.39 18.08
C VAL A 299 -23.12 23.36 18.32
N TYR A 300 -21.87 22.90 18.18
CA TYR A 300 -20.71 23.78 18.31
C TYR A 300 -20.72 24.92 17.27
N SER A 301 -21.02 24.60 16.01
CA SER A 301 -21.08 25.57 14.91
C SER A 301 -22.18 26.63 15.10
N THR A 302 -23.35 26.27 15.65
CA THR A 302 -24.42 27.24 15.95
C THR A 302 -24.03 28.17 17.11
N PHE A 303 -23.39 27.65 18.16
CA PHE A 303 -22.90 28.48 19.27
C PHE A 303 -21.82 29.47 18.83
N THR A 304 -20.83 29.04 18.04
CA THR A 304 -19.77 29.94 17.54
C THR A 304 -20.32 31.00 16.60
N SER A 305 -21.32 30.66 15.77
CA SER A 305 -21.97 31.62 14.86
C SER A 305 -22.75 32.70 15.62
N CYS A 306 -23.47 32.32 16.67
CA CYS A 306 -24.21 33.25 17.53
C CYS A 306 -23.27 34.22 18.28
N ASN A 307 -22.17 33.70 18.86
CA ASN A 307 -21.17 34.54 19.53
C ASN A 307 -20.53 35.57 18.58
N ARG A 308 -20.23 35.16 17.33
CA ARG A 308 -19.66 36.06 16.31
C ARG A 308 -20.63 37.18 15.90
N GLN A 309 -21.93 36.89 15.81
CA GLN A 309 -22.97 37.90 15.54
C GLN A 309 -23.15 38.89 16.71
N ASN A 310 -23.09 38.42 17.96
CA ASN A 310 -23.18 39.29 19.13
C ASN A 310 -21.97 40.25 19.23
N GLN A 311 -20.76 39.75 18.99
CA GLN A 311 -19.55 40.59 18.93
C GLN A 311 -19.64 41.67 17.85
N GLN A 312 -20.16 41.36 16.66
CA GLN A 312 -20.37 42.36 15.60
C GLN A 312 -21.43 43.40 16.02
N ARG A 313 -22.56 43.00 16.61
CA ARG A 313 -23.59 43.93 17.09
C ARG A 313 -23.09 44.89 18.17
N ASP A 314 -22.26 44.42 19.10
CA ASP A 314 -21.67 45.27 20.14
C ASP A 314 -20.66 46.26 19.57
N GLN A 315 -19.98 45.90 18.48
CA GLN A 315 -19.05 46.77 17.78
C GLN A 315 -19.79 47.91 17.03
N TYR A 316 -20.96 47.64 16.45
CA TYR A 316 -21.81 48.65 15.80
C TYR A 316 -22.49 49.61 16.78
N ARG A 317 -22.74 49.20 18.03
CA ARG A 317 -23.30 50.08 19.08
C ARG A 317 -22.29 51.03 19.72
N ARG A 318 -21.00 50.87 19.42
CA ARG A 318 -19.90 51.70 19.95
C ARG A 318 -19.50 52.85 19.02
N PHE A 319 -20.25 53.08 17.94
CA PHE A 319 -20.09 54.23 17.05
C PHE A 319 -21.29 55.17 17.15
#